data_AF-A0A1Q8ARA3-F1
#
_entry.id   AF-A0A1Q8ARA3-F1
#
_cell.length_a   1.000
_cell.length_b   1.000
_cell.length_c   1.000
_cell.angle_alpha   90.00
_cell.angle_beta   90.00
_cell.angle_gamma   90.00
#
_symmetry.space_group_name_H-M   'P 1'
#
loop_
_entity.id
_entity.type
_entity.pdbx_description
1 polymer ?
#
loop_
_entity_poly.entity_id
_entity_poly.type
_entity_poly.pdbx_seq_one_letter_code
_entity_poly.pdbx_strand_id
1 'polypeptide(L)' 'MSLVRLLGFTTLACGCVVGRYREVATSREVAYVEEKGKSCGSHGHRRNHTVAAERLATVSPIALSSKAS' A
#
# COMPACT_ATOMS: atom_id res chain seq x y z
N MET A 1 11.95 -8.99 -16.49
CA MET A 1 11.94 -7.71 -15.76
C MET A 1 10.64 -6.98 -16.10
N SER A 2 9.77 -6.71 -15.12
CA SER A 2 8.53 -5.96 -15.33
C SER A 2 8.72 -4.48 -14.97
N LEU A 3 8.12 -3.57 -15.74
CA LEU A 3 8.08 -2.15 -15.39
C LEU A 3 7.03 -1.93 -14.30
N VAL A 4 7.47 -1.33 -13.20
CA VAL A 4 6.61 -1.02 -12.05
C VAL A 4 6.66 0.48 -11.76
N ARG A 5 5.52 1.03 -11.37
CA ARG A 5 5.42 2.40 -10.85
C ARG A 5 5.11 2.32 -9.36
N LEU A 6 5.97 2.91 -8.54
CA LEU A 6 5.71 3.05 -7.11
C LEU A 6 4.54 4.03 -6.91
N LEU A 7 3.54 3.60 -6.13
CA LEU A 7 2.36 4.39 -5.78
C LEU A 7 2.51 5.07 -4.42
N GLY A 8 3.27 4.46 -3.51
CA GLY A 8 3.60 5.04 -2.21
C GLY A 8 3.73 3.99 -1.12
N PHE A 9 3.85 4.49 0.11
CA PHE A 9 4.01 3.70 1.31
C PHE A 9 2.93 4.04 2.32
N THR A 10 2.58 3.09 3.18
CA THR A 10 1.63 3.30 4.27
C THR A 10 2.01 2.42 5.44
N THR A 11 1.96 2.98 6.65
CA THR A 11 2.21 2.24 7.88
C THR A 11 0.90 1.70 8.43
N LEU A 12 0.85 0.41 8.74
CA LEU A 12 -0.29 -0.24 9.38
C LEU A 12 -0.31 0.06 10.89
N ALA A 13 -1.46 -0.12 11.53
CA ALA A 13 -1.61 0.08 12.98
C ALA A 13 -0.67 -0.82 13.82
N CYS A 14 -0.26 -1.97 13.29
CA CYS A 14 0.72 -2.87 13.92
C CYS A 14 2.19 -2.44 13.73
N GLY A 15 2.44 -1.31 13.07
CA GLY A 15 3.78 -0.76 12.82
C GLY A 15 4.49 -1.33 11.60
N CYS A 16 3.85 -2.19 10.79
CA CYS A 16 4.42 -2.65 9.52
C CYS A 16 4.33 -1.57 8.44
N VAL A 17 5.38 -1.43 7.64
CA VAL A 17 5.38 -0.56 6.46
C VAL A 17 4.96 -1.39 5.26
N VAL A 18 3.97 -0.91 4.51
CA VAL A 18 3.46 -1.52 3.29
C VAL A 18 3.76 -0.61 2.10
N GLY A 19 4.42 -1.16 1.09
CA GLY A 19 4.67 -0.53 -0.19
C GLY A 19 3.60 -0.92 -1.20
N ARG A 20 3.21 0.03 -2.05
CA ARG A 20 2.27 -0.18 -3.15
C ARG A 20 2.93 0.15 -4.47
N TYR A 21 2.82 -0.75 -5.44
CA TYR A 21 3.25 -0.51 -6.81
C TYR A 21 2.18 -0.94 -7.81
N ARG A 22 2.22 -0.32 -8.98
CA ARG A 22 1.42 -0.70 -10.14
C ARG A 22 2.32 -1.29 -11.21
N GLU A 23 2.00 -2.49 -11.64
CA GLU A 23 2.59 -3.08 -12.84
C GLU A 23 2.07 -2.35 -14.07
N VAL A 24 2.96 -1.81 -14.90
CA VAL A 24 2.56 -0.94 -16.03
C VAL A 24 1.86 -1.73 -17.13
N ALA A 25 2.33 -2.95 -17.41
CA ALA A 25 1.80 -3.78 -18.50
C ALA A 25 0.38 -4.32 -18.22
N THR A 26 0.12 -4.70 -16.96
CA THR A 26 -1.15 -5.32 -16.54
C THR A 26 -2.08 -4.34 -15.84
N SER A 27 -1.59 -3.12 -15.55
CA SER A 27 -2.25 -2.18 -14.64
C SER A 27 -2.59 -2.74 -13.26
N ARG A 28 -1.99 -3.87 -12.87
CA ARG A 28 -2.25 -4.55 -11.61
C ARG A 28 -1.58 -3.78 -10.47
N GLU A 29 -2.35 -3.48 -9.43
CA GLU A 29 -1.79 -2.96 -8.18
C GLU A 29 -1.41 -4.10 -7.25
N VAL A 30 -0.23 -3.97 -6.64
CA VAL A 30 0.30 -4.93 -5.69
C VAL A 30 0.75 -4.18 -4.45
N ALA A 31 0.32 -4.69 -3.29
CA ALA A 31 0.74 -4.23 -1.98
C ALA A 31 1.62 -5.32 -1.33
N TYR A 32 2.72 -4.93 -0.71
CA TYR A 32 3.59 -5.84 0.01
C TYR A 32 4.19 -5.19 1.23
N VAL A 33 4.59 -6.00 2.21
CA VAL A 33 5.25 -5.51 3.41
C VAL A 33 6.70 -5.18 3.09
N GLU A 34 7.06 -3.91 3.17
CA GLU A 34 8.43 -3.42 3.05
C GLU A 34 9.22 -3.72 4.32
N GLU A 35 8.59 -3.47 5.48
CA GLU A 35 9.21 -3.64 6.78
C GLU A 35 8.19 -4.18 7.78
N LYS A 36 8.60 -5.22 8.52
CA LYS A 36 7.78 -5.79 9.58
C LYS A 36 8.00 -4.99 10.86
N GLY A 37 6.91 -4.47 11.44
CA GLY A 37 6.93 -3.78 12.72
C GLY A 37 7.41 -4.71 13.83
N LYS A 38 8.21 -4.16 14.77
CA LYS A 38 8.82 -4.93 15.87
C LYS A 38 7.81 -5.62 16.78
N SER A 39 6.65 -5.00 16.98
CA SER A 39 5.54 -5.53 17.78
C SER A 39 4.53 -6.36 16.97
N CYS A 40 4.70 -6.49 15.66
CA CYS A 40 3.73 -7.17 14.82
C CYS A 40 3.87 -8.70 14.90
N GLY A 41 2.92 -9.35 15.60
CA GLY A 41 2.83 -10.82 15.69
C GLY A 41 2.21 -11.51 14.46
N SER A 42 1.64 -10.75 13.51
CA SER A 42 0.97 -11.35 12.34
C SER A 42 1.97 -12.11 11.44
N HIS A 43 1.65 -13.37 11.14
CA HIS A 43 2.38 -14.16 10.15
C HIS A 43 2.20 -13.63 8.72
N GLY A 44 1.04 -13.04 8.42
CA GLY A 44 0.76 -12.44 7.11
C GLY A 44 1.58 -11.19 6.82
N HIS A 45 2.10 -10.51 7.85
CA HIS A 45 2.95 -9.33 7.67
C HIS A 45 4.45 -9.64 7.63
N ARG A 46 4.84 -10.70 6.92
CA ARG A 46 6.25 -10.99 6.69
C ARG A 46 6.80 -10.02 5.65
N ARG A 47 8.01 -9.49 5.87
CA ARG A 47 8.71 -8.66 4.89
C ARG A 47 8.77 -9.36 3.52
N ASN A 48 8.56 -8.59 2.46
CA ASN A 48 8.43 -8.99 1.07
C ASN A 48 7.24 -9.92 0.77
N HIS A 49 6.29 -10.04 1.70
CA HIS A 49 5.06 -10.79 1.44
C HIS A 49 3.96 -9.85 0.96
N THR A 50 3.20 -10.31 -0.03
CA THR A 50 2.07 -9.55 -0.57
C THR A 50 0.95 -9.51 0.46
N VAL A 51 0.45 -8.31 0.71
CA VAL A 51 -0.75 -8.13 1.52
C VAL A 51 -1.92 -8.29 0.57
N ALA A 52 -2.81 -9.25 0.85
CA ALA A 52 -4.04 -9.36 0.08
C ALA A 52 -4.74 -8.00 0.17
N ALA A 53 -4.96 -7.36 -0.98
CA ALA A 53 -5.78 -6.17 -1.07
C ALA A 53 -7.24 -6.62 -0.88
N GLU A 54 -7.61 -7.05 0.33
CA GLU A 54 -9.01 -7.05 0.74
C GLU A 54 -9.46 -5.61 0.63
N ARG A 55 -10.14 -5.32 -0.50
CA ARG A 55 -10.78 -4.05 -0.85
C ARG A 55 -10.52 -2.96 0.18
N LEU A 56 -9.34 -2.36 0.15
CA LEU A 56 -9.17 -1.00 0.61
C LEU A 56 -10.02 -0.19 -0.36
N ALA A 57 -11.33 -0.15 -0.09
CA ALA A 57 -12.24 0.83 -0.63
C ALA A 57 -11.45 2.13 -0.55
N THR A 58 -11.13 2.64 -1.73
CA THR A 58 -10.30 3.80 -1.93
C THR A 58 -10.96 4.92 -1.15
N VAL A 59 -10.53 5.16 0.09
CA VAL A 59 -10.69 6.47 0.69
C VAL A 59 -9.70 7.32 -0.08
N SER A 60 -10.13 7.71 -1.27
CA SER A 60 -9.55 8.85 -1.97
C SER A 60 -9.48 9.96 -0.94
N PRO A 61 -8.32 10.56 -0.67
CA PRO A 61 -8.31 11.82 0.03
C PRO A 61 -9.12 12.75 -0.87
N ILE A 62 -10.35 13.07 -0.46
CA ILE A 62 -11.14 14.12 -1.06
C ILE A 62 -10.28 15.37 -0.85
N ALA A 63 -9.57 15.77 -1.89
CA ALA A 63 -8.92 17.07 -1.95
C ALA A 63 -10.06 18.09 -1.97
N LEU A 64 -10.45 18.56 -0.79
CA LEU A 64 -11.43 19.62 -0.62
C LEU A 64 -10.77 20.92 -1.09
N SER A 65 -10.88 21.20 -2.39
CA SER A 65 -10.54 22.50 -2.95
C SER A 65 -11.71 23.44 -2.66
N SER A 66 -11.67 24.13 -1.52
CA SER A 66 -12.58 25.23 -1.26
C SER A 66 -12.15 26.44 -2.09
N LYS A 67 -12.90 26.70 -3.16
CA LYS A 67 -12.92 27.99 -3.87
C LYS A 67 -14.14 28.78 -3.38
N ALA A 68 -13.92 29.99 -2.87
CA ALA A 68 -14.88 31.10 -2.78
C ALA A 68 -14.01 32.37 -2.68
N SER A 69 -13.88 33.19 -3.73
CA SER A 69 -14.82 34.18 -4.29
C SER A 69 -15.11 35.34 -3.36
#